data_AF-A0A653X4E0-F1
#
_entry.id   AF-A0A653X4E0-F1
#
_cell.length_a   1.000
_cell.length_b   1.000
_cell.length_c   1.000
_cell.angle_alpha   90.00
_cell.angle_beta   90.00
_cell.angle_gamma   90.00
#
_symmetry.space_group_name_H-M   'P 1'
#
loop_
_entity.id
_entity.type
_entity.pdbx_description
1 polymer ?
#
loop_
_entity_poly.entity_id
_entity_poly.type
_entity_poly.pdbx_seq_one_letter_code
_entity_poly.pdbx_strand_id
1 'polypeptide(L)'
;MFNQLKETSMKNRNQYNTVLFCLIFAFISSCSSDDTSDDLDATNTTEENLIEDAEPNEEEASTSDTGENDDATETDNSSPCNAENSVYNEADGLVMVEFESGQFSDDWELKTQGDNYTGDGYMVWTGDQFLGNPGNGTVTFKLNITTPGTYRFEWRSSVTTGDQGTEHNDSWLRFADADDFFGEKNDSRVYPKDTGKTPNPNGSSKDGWFKIYRSGNDLDFKWNTSTSDNDAHKIYVTFNTPKIYTMEVSARSSGHAIDKFALFSSSWTMNEATADSIDSSAVTCN
;
A
#
# COMPACT_ATOMS: atom_id res chain seq x y z
N MET A 1 3.61 -65.45 18.03
CA MET A 1 5.07 -65.62 17.81
C MET A 1 5.61 -64.23 17.46
N PHE A 2 5.85 -63.39 18.47
CA PHE A 2 7.15 -63.15 19.15
C PHE A 2 8.22 -62.48 18.26
N ASN A 3 8.39 -61.16 18.45
CA ASN A 3 9.62 -60.42 18.79
C ASN A 3 9.58 -59.00 18.18
N GLN A 4 9.47 -57.91 18.94
CA GLN A 4 10.41 -57.28 19.89
C GLN A 4 11.57 -56.50 19.23
N LEU A 5 11.46 -55.16 19.39
CA LEU A 5 12.47 -54.13 19.66
C LEU A 5 13.75 -54.01 18.82
N LYS A 6 14.02 -52.77 18.37
CA LYS A 6 15.15 -51.98 18.91
C LYS A 6 15.05 -50.49 18.55
N GLU A 7 14.92 -49.67 19.58
CA GLU A 7 15.38 -48.27 19.57
C GLU A 7 16.91 -48.23 19.42
N THR A 8 17.42 -47.19 18.74
CA THR A 8 18.79 -46.72 19.02
C THR A 8 18.85 -45.19 19.00
N SER A 9 19.17 -44.66 20.18
CA SER A 9 19.57 -43.29 20.47
C SER A 9 20.91 -42.95 19.78
N MET A 10 21.03 -41.74 19.23
CA MET A 10 22.32 -41.07 19.07
C MET A 10 22.21 -39.61 19.53
N LYS A 11 22.56 -39.39 20.80
CA LYS A 11 23.21 -38.16 21.25
C LYS A 11 24.61 -38.13 20.65
N ASN A 12 25.01 -37.05 19.99
CA ASN A 12 26.39 -36.59 20.07
C ASN A 12 26.48 -35.07 20.03
N ARG A 13 27.13 -34.56 21.08
CA ARG A 13 27.56 -33.19 21.29
C ARG A 13 28.87 -32.97 20.53
N ASN A 14 29.06 -31.79 19.97
CA ASN A 14 30.38 -31.14 19.74
C ASN A 14 30.09 -29.64 19.69
N GLN A 15 30.33 -28.87 20.76
CA GLN A 15 31.60 -28.29 21.20
C GLN A 15 32.18 -27.23 20.25
N TYR A 16 32.01 -25.98 20.69
CA TYR A 16 32.89 -24.80 20.64
C TYR A 16 33.73 -24.53 19.38
N ASN A 17 33.47 -23.38 18.75
CA ASN A 17 34.51 -22.54 18.19
C ASN A 17 34.19 -21.07 18.48
N THR A 18 34.73 -20.58 19.59
CA THR A 18 34.83 -19.15 19.91
C THR A 18 36.00 -18.59 19.13
N VAL A 19 35.75 -17.80 18.08
CA VAL A 19 36.77 -16.98 17.44
C VAL A 19 36.66 -15.57 18.02
N LEU A 20 37.62 -15.26 18.88
CA LEU A 20 37.89 -13.96 19.46
C LEU A 20 38.64 -13.12 18.43
N PHE A 21 38.02 -12.06 17.89
CA PHE A 21 38.70 -11.04 17.10
C PHE A 21 38.88 -9.78 17.97
N CYS A 22 40.13 -9.49 18.32
CA CYS A 22 40.53 -8.30 19.06
C CYS A 22 41.25 -7.32 18.12
N LEU A 23 40.97 -6.03 18.34
CA LEU A 23 41.74 -4.83 17.98
C LEU A 23 41.67 -4.44 16.49
N ILE A 24 41.52 -3.18 16.09
CA ILE A 24 42.25 -1.98 16.53
C ILE A 24 41.37 -0.72 16.33
N PHE A 25 41.30 0.12 17.36
CA PHE A 25 40.86 1.52 17.26
C PHE A 25 41.96 2.36 16.58
N ALA A 26 41.60 3.14 15.56
CA ALA A 26 42.41 4.27 15.11
C ALA A 26 41.52 5.52 15.06
N PHE A 27 41.63 6.35 16.10
CA PHE A 27 41.21 7.74 16.05
C PHE A 27 42.21 8.53 15.21
N ILE A 28 41.72 9.20 14.17
CA ILE A 28 42.39 10.37 13.60
C ILE A 28 41.38 11.52 13.67
N SER A 29 41.70 12.45 14.58
CA SER A 29 41.14 13.79 14.65
C SER A 29 42.01 14.68 13.77
N SER A 30 41.40 15.48 12.90
CA SER A 30 42.01 16.68 12.33
C SER A 30 40.96 17.78 12.26
N CYS A 31 41.25 18.89 12.93
CA CYS A 31 40.50 20.14 12.92
C CYS A 31 41.12 21.16 11.95
N SER A 32 40.38 22.26 11.75
CA SER A 32 40.74 23.58 11.19
C SER A 32 40.83 23.70 9.67
N SER A 33 40.41 24.80 9.04
CA SER A 33 39.73 26.08 9.41
C SER A 33 39.44 26.78 8.06
N ASP A 34 38.23 27.32 7.86
CA ASP A 34 37.92 28.76 7.74
C ASP A 34 38.01 29.41 6.34
N ASP A 35 37.19 30.46 6.21
CA ASP A 35 37.17 31.60 5.28
C ASP A 35 36.24 31.59 4.03
N THR A 36 35.01 32.07 4.30
CA THR A 36 34.36 33.32 3.78
C THR A 36 34.65 33.85 2.37
N SER A 37 33.57 34.25 1.67
CA SER A 37 33.26 35.62 1.17
C SER A 37 32.11 35.51 0.13
N ASP A 38 30.96 36.15 0.33
CA ASP A 38 30.55 37.46 -0.25
C ASP A 38 30.23 37.38 -1.77
N ASP A 39 29.24 38.05 -2.37
CA ASP A 39 28.10 38.88 -1.97
C ASP A 39 27.32 39.22 -3.28
N LEU A 40 26.05 39.62 -3.14
CA LEU A 40 25.24 40.56 -3.95
C LEU A 40 25.14 40.53 -5.50
N ASP A 41 23.89 40.68 -5.97
CA ASP A 41 23.31 41.87 -6.66
C ASP A 41 22.30 41.39 -7.75
N ALA A 42 20.98 41.59 -7.64
CA ALA A 42 20.17 42.81 -7.70
C ALA A 42 19.51 43.07 -9.09
N THR A 43 18.18 43.09 -9.03
CA THR A 43 17.26 44.10 -9.61
C THR A 43 16.89 44.13 -11.10
N ASN A 44 15.61 44.53 -11.26
CA ASN A 44 14.94 45.19 -12.39
C ASN A 44 14.51 44.31 -13.57
N THR A 45 13.32 44.47 -14.17
CA THR A 45 12.40 45.62 -14.20
C THR A 45 11.00 45.15 -14.60
N THR A 46 10.00 45.87 -14.09
CA THR A 46 8.61 46.02 -14.54
C THR A 46 8.47 46.32 -16.03
N GLU A 47 7.37 45.88 -16.66
CA GLU A 47 6.53 46.74 -17.50
C GLU A 47 5.10 46.17 -17.65
N GLU A 48 4.14 46.98 -17.21
CA GLU A 48 2.71 46.90 -17.56
C GLU A 48 2.53 47.21 -19.04
N ASN A 49 1.54 46.58 -19.70
CA ASN A 49 0.74 47.32 -20.66
C ASN A 49 -0.69 46.79 -20.70
N LEU A 50 -1.61 47.70 -20.36
CA LEU A 50 -3.06 47.60 -20.54
C LEU A 50 -3.46 48.09 -21.94
N ILE A 51 -4.71 47.79 -22.32
CA ILE A 51 -5.65 48.46 -23.26
C ILE A 51 -6.31 47.37 -24.13
N GLU A 52 -7.53 46.93 -23.81
CA GLU A 52 -8.87 47.49 -24.11
C GLU A 52 -9.34 47.28 -25.57
N ASP A 53 -10.38 46.45 -25.68
CA ASP A 53 -11.61 46.53 -26.48
C ASP A 53 -11.58 46.77 -27.99
N ALA A 54 -12.20 45.83 -28.74
CA ALA A 54 -13.24 46.12 -29.75
C ALA A 54 -13.81 44.84 -30.41
N GLU A 55 -15.02 44.46 -30.02
CA GLU A 55 -16.07 43.98 -30.95
C GLU A 55 -16.82 45.22 -31.51
N PRO A 56 -17.62 45.20 -32.61
CA PRO A 56 -18.46 44.09 -33.11
C PRO A 56 -18.58 43.97 -34.65
N ASN A 57 -19.24 42.91 -35.15
CA ASN A 57 -20.44 43.03 -35.98
C ASN A 57 -21.01 41.68 -36.42
N GLU A 58 -22.32 41.60 -36.22
CA GLU A 58 -23.27 40.64 -36.78
C GLU A 58 -23.39 40.80 -38.30
N GLU A 59 -23.60 39.70 -39.03
CA GLU A 59 -24.51 39.71 -40.18
C GLU A 59 -25.14 38.33 -40.41
N GLU A 60 -26.46 38.34 -40.32
CA GLU A 60 -27.43 37.29 -40.56
C GLU A 60 -27.51 36.88 -42.05
N ALA A 61 -27.70 35.59 -42.32
CA ALA A 61 -28.38 35.13 -43.54
C ALA A 61 -29.08 33.79 -43.31
N SER A 62 -30.41 33.88 -43.23
CA SER A 62 -31.37 32.79 -43.08
C SER A 62 -31.44 31.86 -44.31
N THR A 63 -31.71 30.57 -44.12
CA THR A 63 -32.81 29.87 -44.84
C THR A 63 -33.20 28.53 -44.19
N SER A 64 -34.52 28.31 -44.11
CA SER A 64 -35.35 27.12 -43.82
C SER A 64 -34.85 25.80 -44.44
N ASP A 65 -35.13 24.58 -43.99
CA ASP A 65 -36.40 23.89 -43.64
C ASP A 65 -35.98 22.41 -43.32
N THR A 66 -36.38 21.68 -42.28
CA THR A 66 -37.56 20.78 -42.19
C THR A 66 -37.24 19.69 -41.14
N GLY A 67 -38.24 19.24 -40.39
CA GLY A 67 -38.38 17.82 -40.02
C GLY A 67 -37.69 17.29 -38.75
N GLU A 68 -38.42 17.36 -37.63
CA GLU A 68 -38.81 16.22 -36.78
C GLU A 68 -37.83 15.03 -36.63
N ASN A 69 -37.17 14.96 -35.47
CA ASN A 69 -37.06 13.75 -34.64
C ASN A 69 -36.41 14.14 -33.30
N ASP A 70 -37.25 14.39 -32.29
CA ASP A 70 -36.83 14.43 -30.89
C ASP A 70 -36.57 12.98 -30.43
N ASP A 71 -35.41 12.44 -30.83
CA ASP A 71 -34.78 11.32 -30.15
C ASP A 71 -33.60 11.91 -29.37
N ALA A 72 -33.92 12.36 -28.15
CA ALA A 72 -32.91 12.70 -27.15
C ALA A 72 -32.16 11.41 -26.81
N THR A 73 -31.16 11.11 -27.62
CA THR A 73 -30.07 10.23 -27.24
C THR A 73 -29.37 10.90 -26.07
N GLU A 74 -29.76 10.48 -24.87
CA GLU A 74 -28.95 10.57 -23.66
C GLU A 74 -27.58 9.99 -24.02
N THR A 75 -26.69 10.88 -24.45
CA THR A 75 -25.27 10.59 -24.56
C THR A 75 -24.80 10.54 -23.12
N ASP A 76 -24.84 9.32 -22.56
CA ASP A 76 -24.15 8.97 -21.33
C ASP A 76 -22.65 9.22 -21.58
N ASN A 77 -22.26 10.47 -21.34
CA ASN A 77 -20.87 10.92 -21.34
C ASN A 77 -20.20 10.55 -20.02
N SER A 78 -20.60 9.47 -19.35
CA SER A 78 -19.79 8.91 -18.28
C SER A 78 -18.53 8.31 -18.92
N SER A 79 -17.40 8.99 -18.70
CA SER A 79 -16.10 8.42 -18.99
C SER A 79 -15.99 7.09 -18.21
N PRO A 80 -15.56 5.98 -18.84
CA PRO A 80 -15.38 4.73 -18.12
C PRO A 80 -14.37 4.93 -16.98
N CYS A 81 -14.57 4.24 -15.85
CA CYS A 81 -13.64 4.36 -14.73
C CYS A 81 -12.23 3.96 -15.16
N ASN A 82 -11.25 4.67 -14.64
CA ASN A 82 -9.84 4.36 -14.74
C ASN A 82 -9.22 4.36 -13.34
N ALA A 83 -7.97 3.95 -13.24
CA ALA A 83 -7.29 3.82 -11.95
C ALA A 83 -7.19 5.13 -11.15
N GLU A 84 -7.21 6.30 -11.79
CA GLU A 84 -7.11 7.61 -11.14
C GLU A 84 -8.41 8.04 -10.45
N ASN A 85 -9.55 7.67 -11.04
CA ASN A 85 -10.87 8.10 -10.58
C ASN A 85 -11.72 6.96 -9.99
N SER A 86 -11.17 5.74 -9.90
CA SER A 86 -11.87 4.57 -9.37
C SER A 86 -12.14 4.69 -7.87
N VAL A 87 -13.37 4.38 -7.49
CA VAL A 87 -13.85 4.23 -6.11
C VAL A 87 -14.40 2.82 -5.94
N TYR A 88 -13.81 2.07 -5.02
CA TYR A 88 -14.19 0.69 -4.72
C TYR A 88 -15.27 0.68 -3.65
N ASN A 89 -16.41 0.08 -3.99
CA ASN A 89 -17.59 0.09 -3.14
C ASN A 89 -17.60 -1.11 -2.20
N GLU A 90 -17.74 -0.82 -0.91
CA GLU A 90 -18.02 -1.82 0.11
C GLU A 90 -19.41 -2.42 -0.09
N ALA A 91 -19.52 -3.73 0.08
CA ALA A 91 -20.77 -4.46 0.09
C ALA A 91 -20.80 -5.42 1.28
N ASP A 92 -21.87 -5.35 2.08
CA ASP A 92 -22.11 -6.23 3.24
C ASP A 92 -20.92 -6.36 4.21
N GLY A 93 -20.19 -5.28 4.42
CA GLY A 93 -19.04 -5.22 5.29
C GLY A 93 -17.76 -5.79 4.69
N LEU A 94 -17.65 -5.89 3.35
CA LEU A 94 -16.48 -6.40 2.62
C LEU A 94 -16.07 -5.45 1.49
N VAL A 95 -14.76 -5.26 1.36
CA VAL A 95 -14.09 -4.66 0.20
C VAL A 95 -13.06 -5.67 -0.29
N MET A 96 -13.06 -5.99 -1.59
CA MET A 96 -12.07 -6.88 -2.24
C MET A 96 -11.55 -6.19 -3.50
N VAL A 97 -10.24 -6.03 -3.63
CA VAL A 97 -9.64 -5.23 -4.71
C VAL A 97 -8.37 -5.90 -5.23
N GLU A 98 -8.35 -6.18 -6.54
CA GLU A 98 -7.14 -6.55 -7.27
C GLU A 98 -6.17 -5.36 -7.26
N PHE A 99 -4.95 -5.58 -6.78
CA PHE A 99 -4.04 -4.49 -6.45
C PHE A 99 -3.56 -3.75 -7.70
N GLU A 100 -3.41 -4.44 -8.83
CA GLU A 100 -3.05 -3.88 -10.14
C GLU A 100 -4.12 -2.93 -10.72
N SER A 101 -5.32 -2.87 -10.14
CA SER A 101 -6.33 -1.88 -10.54
C SER A 101 -6.02 -0.46 -10.06
N GLY A 102 -5.04 -0.28 -9.18
CA GLY A 102 -4.59 1.02 -8.70
C GLY A 102 -3.77 1.81 -9.73
N GLN A 103 -3.60 3.11 -9.48
CA GLN A 103 -2.75 3.97 -10.31
C GLN A 103 -1.31 3.86 -9.82
N PHE A 104 -0.44 3.22 -10.61
CA PHE A 104 0.97 3.05 -10.26
C PHE A 104 1.87 4.06 -10.97
N SER A 105 2.93 4.43 -10.27
CA SER A 105 4.06 5.20 -10.77
C SER A 105 5.35 4.61 -10.20
N ASP A 106 6.50 5.16 -10.59
CA ASP A 106 7.82 4.70 -10.17
C ASP A 106 8.09 3.22 -10.54
N ASP A 107 8.79 2.48 -9.68
CA ASP A 107 9.27 1.13 -9.93
C ASP A 107 8.27 0.03 -9.49
N TRP A 108 6.97 0.33 -9.49
CA TRP A 108 5.95 -0.72 -9.40
C TRP A 108 5.73 -1.33 -10.77
N GLU A 109 6.07 -2.60 -10.92
CA GLU A 109 5.92 -3.33 -12.17
C GLU A 109 4.77 -4.34 -12.10
N LEU A 110 3.88 -4.28 -13.09
CA LEU A 110 2.89 -5.34 -13.32
C LEU A 110 3.60 -6.61 -13.82
N LYS A 111 3.37 -7.72 -13.13
CA LYS A 111 3.87 -9.03 -13.47
C LYS A 111 2.73 -10.00 -13.69
N THR A 112 2.98 -10.97 -14.56
CA THR A 112 2.01 -12.00 -14.98
C THR A 112 2.66 -13.38 -15.06
N GLN A 113 3.81 -13.56 -14.41
CA GLN A 113 4.50 -14.85 -14.38
C GLN A 113 4.01 -15.70 -13.21
N GLY A 114 3.79 -16.99 -13.48
CA GLY A 114 3.23 -17.96 -12.54
C GLY A 114 1.73 -18.16 -12.75
N ASP A 115 1.15 -19.13 -12.04
CA ASP A 115 -0.27 -19.49 -12.21
C ASP A 115 -1.11 -19.24 -10.95
N ASN A 116 -0.49 -18.72 -9.89
CA ASN A 116 -1.10 -18.58 -8.56
C ASN A 116 -1.43 -17.11 -8.21
N TYR A 117 -1.57 -16.23 -9.19
CA TYR A 117 -2.09 -14.87 -9.03
C TYR A 117 -3.55 -14.79 -9.54
N THR A 118 -4.26 -13.71 -9.24
CA THR A 118 -5.63 -13.47 -9.72
C THR A 118 -5.71 -12.19 -10.56
N GLY A 119 -6.87 -11.89 -11.15
CA GLY A 119 -7.01 -10.71 -11.98
C GLY A 119 -6.11 -10.73 -13.22
N ASP A 120 -5.62 -9.55 -13.59
CA ASP A 120 -4.77 -9.34 -14.77
C ASP A 120 -3.29 -9.55 -14.46
N GLY A 121 -2.91 -9.60 -13.17
CA GLY A 121 -1.54 -9.78 -12.73
C GLY A 121 -1.36 -9.48 -11.24
N TYR A 122 -0.16 -9.08 -10.88
CA TYR A 122 0.18 -8.60 -9.55
C TYR A 122 1.26 -7.53 -9.66
N MET A 123 1.33 -6.63 -8.69
CA MET A 123 2.34 -5.57 -8.69
C MET A 123 3.53 -5.96 -7.83
N VAL A 124 4.73 -5.72 -8.34
CA VAL A 124 5.99 -5.96 -7.63
C VAL A 124 6.76 -4.66 -7.55
N TRP A 125 7.25 -4.33 -6.36
CA TRP A 125 8.21 -3.23 -6.23
C TRP A 125 9.60 -3.71 -6.68
N THR A 126 10.12 -3.17 -7.78
CA THR A 126 11.43 -3.55 -8.35
C THR A 126 12.54 -2.53 -8.05
N GLY A 127 12.19 -1.39 -7.47
CA GLY A 127 13.11 -0.31 -7.12
C GLY A 127 13.87 -0.52 -5.81
N ASP A 128 14.39 0.58 -5.27
CA ASP A 128 15.23 0.60 -4.06
C ASP A 128 14.48 0.23 -2.76
N GLN A 129 15.23 -0.17 -1.73
CA GLN A 129 14.70 -0.51 -0.41
C GLN A 129 14.40 0.72 0.44
N PHE A 130 13.19 0.80 1.03
CA PHE A 130 12.71 1.91 1.86
C PHE A 130 12.34 1.48 3.29
N LEU A 131 13.24 0.74 3.95
CA LEU A 131 13.02 0.05 5.23
C LEU A 131 12.62 0.92 6.43
N GLY A 132 12.85 2.24 6.36
CA GLY A 132 12.50 3.23 7.39
C GLY A 132 12.06 4.58 6.83
N ASN A 133 11.76 4.65 5.53
CA ASN A 133 11.37 5.86 4.83
C ASN A 133 10.08 5.60 4.03
N PRO A 134 8.91 5.51 4.68
CA PRO A 134 7.65 5.26 3.98
C PRO A 134 7.26 6.43 3.07
N GLY A 135 6.30 6.18 2.17
CA GLY A 135 5.73 7.19 1.28
C GLY A 135 6.39 7.27 -0.12
N ASN A 136 7.38 6.43 -0.41
CA ASN A 136 7.99 6.32 -1.74
C ASN A 136 7.23 5.31 -2.60
N GLY A 137 7.00 5.60 -3.89
CA GLY A 137 6.17 4.74 -4.75
C GLY A 137 4.76 4.58 -4.18
N THR A 138 4.12 5.67 -3.75
CA THR A 138 2.80 5.59 -3.10
C THR A 138 1.70 5.34 -4.13
N VAL A 139 0.90 4.30 -3.91
CA VAL A 139 -0.37 4.04 -4.60
C VAL A 139 -1.54 4.31 -3.64
N THR A 140 -2.62 4.87 -4.17
CA THR A 140 -3.79 5.29 -3.40
C THR A 140 -5.05 4.58 -3.91
N PHE A 141 -5.88 4.10 -2.99
CA PHE A 141 -7.19 3.51 -3.29
C PHE A 141 -8.29 4.28 -2.56
N LYS A 142 -9.38 4.59 -3.27
CA LYS A 142 -10.57 5.25 -2.71
C LYS A 142 -11.62 4.22 -2.38
N LEU A 143 -11.96 4.11 -1.10
CA LEU A 143 -12.87 3.07 -0.59
C LEU A 143 -14.16 3.73 -0.13
N ASN A 144 -15.27 3.49 -0.83
CA ASN A 144 -16.58 3.94 -0.39
C ASN A 144 -17.12 2.97 0.68
N ILE A 145 -16.99 3.36 1.94
CA ILE A 145 -17.46 2.58 3.09
C ILE A 145 -18.87 3.06 3.45
N THR A 146 -19.85 2.18 3.35
CA THR A 146 -21.26 2.49 3.65
C THR A 146 -21.72 1.93 4.99
N THR A 147 -21.08 0.85 5.45
CA THR A 147 -21.34 0.21 6.75
C THR A 147 -20.29 0.65 7.78
N PRO A 148 -20.64 1.42 8.82
CA PRO A 148 -19.71 1.73 9.89
C PRO A 148 -19.28 0.49 10.67
N GLY A 149 -18.01 0.44 11.08
CA GLY A 149 -17.48 -0.67 11.85
C GLY A 149 -15.96 -0.70 11.89
N THR A 150 -15.44 -1.73 12.56
CA THR A 150 -14.02 -2.07 12.51
C THR A 150 -13.81 -3.23 11.55
N TYR A 151 -12.90 -3.02 10.60
CA TYR A 151 -12.57 -3.95 9.54
C TYR A 151 -11.18 -4.50 9.78
N ARG A 152 -10.97 -5.79 9.50
CA ARG A 152 -9.65 -6.39 9.39
C ARG A 152 -9.13 -6.20 7.97
N PHE A 153 -7.88 -5.76 7.86
CA PHE A 153 -7.17 -5.70 6.59
C PHE A 153 -6.34 -6.97 6.39
N GLU A 154 -6.40 -7.54 5.19
CA GLU A 154 -5.51 -8.61 4.74
C GLU A 154 -5.13 -8.35 3.28
N TRP A 155 -3.94 -8.80 2.88
CA TRP A 155 -3.53 -8.86 1.48
C TRP A 155 -3.02 -10.25 1.12
N ARG A 156 -3.07 -10.54 -0.16
CA ARG A 156 -2.46 -11.71 -0.76
C ARG A 156 -1.14 -11.27 -1.37
N SER A 157 -0.05 -11.78 -0.83
CA SER A 157 1.29 -11.36 -1.25
C SER A 157 2.28 -12.51 -1.31
N SER A 158 3.33 -12.32 -2.10
CA SER A 158 4.43 -13.26 -2.34
C SER A 158 5.78 -12.55 -2.21
N VAL A 159 6.85 -13.34 -2.19
CA VAL A 159 8.24 -12.87 -2.18
C VAL A 159 8.88 -13.34 -3.48
N THR A 160 9.23 -12.40 -4.36
CA THR A 160 9.68 -12.72 -5.73
C THR A 160 11.19 -12.62 -5.92
N THR A 161 11.94 -12.37 -4.84
CA THR A 161 13.40 -12.30 -4.87
C THR A 161 14.02 -13.01 -3.67
N GLY A 162 15.22 -13.56 -3.86
CA GLY A 162 15.91 -14.36 -2.86
C GLY A 162 15.26 -15.73 -2.62
N ASP A 163 15.71 -16.41 -1.57
CA ASP A 163 15.21 -17.74 -1.15
C ASP A 163 14.68 -17.76 0.30
N GLN A 164 14.68 -16.61 0.98
CA GLN A 164 14.18 -16.45 2.35
C GLN A 164 12.92 -15.60 2.38
N GLY A 165 11.80 -16.19 2.81
CA GLY A 165 10.51 -15.50 2.91
C GLY A 165 10.42 -14.40 3.98
N THR A 166 11.53 -14.08 4.64
CA THR A 166 11.62 -13.08 5.72
C THR A 166 12.41 -11.82 5.37
N GLU A 167 13.01 -11.74 4.17
CA GLU A 167 13.88 -10.62 3.78
C GLU A 167 13.18 -9.57 2.91
N HIS A 168 12.24 -10.00 2.05
CA HIS A 168 11.61 -9.17 1.01
C HIS A 168 10.08 -9.24 1.05
N ASN A 169 9.53 -9.21 2.27
CA ASN A 169 8.19 -9.73 2.58
C ASN A 169 7.20 -8.67 3.07
N ASP A 170 7.46 -7.39 2.79
CA ASP A 170 6.66 -6.30 3.32
C ASP A 170 6.61 -5.03 2.46
N SER A 171 5.51 -4.30 2.66
CA SER A 171 5.28 -2.93 2.18
C SER A 171 4.67 -2.08 3.30
N TRP A 172 4.58 -0.77 3.10
CA TRP A 172 3.96 0.15 4.04
C TRP A 172 2.47 0.31 3.78
N LEU A 173 1.67 0.46 4.84
CA LEU A 173 0.23 0.72 4.78
C LEU A 173 -0.17 1.90 5.68
N ARG A 174 -1.07 2.76 5.19
CA ARG A 174 -1.63 3.89 5.95
C ARG A 174 -3.10 4.13 5.62
N PHE A 175 -3.85 4.55 6.66
CA PHE A 175 -5.22 5.07 6.58
C PHE A 175 -5.29 6.37 7.38
N ALA A 176 -4.93 7.49 6.76
CA ALA A 176 -4.78 8.76 7.47
C ALA A 176 -6.13 9.44 7.81
N ASP A 177 -7.19 9.11 7.06
CA ASP A 177 -8.53 9.70 7.18
C ASP A 177 -9.57 8.78 7.86
N ALA A 178 -9.13 7.62 8.36
CA ALA A 178 -9.92 6.69 9.17
C ALA A 178 -10.04 7.17 10.63
N ASP A 179 -11.07 6.70 11.33
CA ASP A 179 -11.29 7.06 12.74
C ASP A 179 -10.29 6.38 13.68
N ASP A 180 -9.91 5.14 13.36
CA ASP A 180 -8.81 4.45 14.03
C ASP A 180 -8.06 3.51 13.07
N PHE A 181 -6.77 3.32 13.31
CA PHE A 181 -5.90 2.42 12.54
C PHE A 181 -4.86 1.80 13.46
N PHE A 182 -4.92 0.49 13.66
CA PHE A 182 -4.16 -0.19 14.70
C PHE A 182 -3.83 -1.65 14.35
N GLY A 183 -2.80 -2.16 15.01
CA GLY A 183 -2.52 -3.59 15.09
C GLY A 183 -3.11 -4.16 16.38
N GLU A 184 -3.78 -5.31 16.34
CA GLU A 184 -4.32 -5.99 17.52
C GLU A 184 -3.89 -7.46 17.60
N LYS A 185 -3.61 -7.92 18.82
CA LYS A 185 -3.26 -9.29 19.18
C LYS A 185 -3.81 -9.59 20.58
N ASN A 186 -4.90 -10.34 20.66
CA ASN A 186 -5.66 -10.49 21.91
C ASN A 186 -6.02 -9.11 22.44
N ASP A 187 -5.76 -8.83 23.73
CA ASP A 187 -6.02 -7.52 24.34
C ASP A 187 -4.85 -6.51 24.14
N SER A 188 -3.83 -6.85 23.35
CA SER A 188 -2.72 -5.95 23.01
C SER A 188 -3.04 -5.18 21.73
N ARG A 189 -2.89 -3.86 21.78
CA ARG A 189 -3.07 -2.97 20.65
C ARG A 189 -1.85 -2.09 20.46
N VAL A 190 -1.38 -1.97 19.21
CA VAL A 190 -0.29 -1.07 18.81
C VAL A 190 -0.78 -0.10 17.74
N TYR A 191 -0.18 1.07 17.68
CA TYR A 191 -0.53 2.14 16.75
C TYR A 191 0.69 2.61 15.96
N PRO A 192 0.54 3.02 14.68
CA PRO A 192 1.66 3.55 13.93
C PRO A 192 2.32 4.71 14.68
N LYS A 193 3.65 4.83 14.57
CA LYS A 193 4.37 5.95 15.15
C LYS A 193 3.90 7.26 14.54
N ASP A 194 4.11 8.34 15.28
CA ASP A 194 3.79 9.71 14.88
C ASP A 194 2.28 10.02 14.71
N THR A 195 1.41 9.12 15.20
CA THR A 195 -0.06 9.34 15.27
C THR A 195 -0.52 9.94 16.60
N GLY A 196 0.38 10.09 17.57
CA GLY A 196 0.06 10.48 18.94
C GLY A 196 -0.58 9.36 19.78
N LYS A 197 -0.78 8.16 19.23
CA LYS A 197 -1.32 6.98 19.94
C LYS A 197 -0.19 6.02 20.33
N THR A 198 -0.35 5.34 21.46
CA THR A 198 0.63 4.40 22.04
C THR A 198 -0.09 3.19 22.67
N PRO A 199 0.56 2.01 22.78
CA PRO A 199 1.94 1.72 22.42
C PRO A 199 2.15 1.65 20.90
N ASN A 200 3.41 1.73 20.46
CA ASN A 200 3.80 1.64 19.05
C ASN A 200 4.32 0.24 18.72
N PRO A 201 4.29 -0.20 17.44
CA PRO A 201 4.77 -1.52 17.05
C PRO A 201 6.28 -1.63 17.26
N ASN A 202 6.73 -2.85 17.53
CA ASN A 202 8.15 -3.18 17.45
C ASN A 202 8.63 -3.03 16.00
N GLY A 203 9.85 -2.51 15.82
CA GLY A 203 10.46 -2.31 14.51
C GLY A 203 10.11 -0.96 13.87
N SER A 204 10.19 -0.93 12.54
CA SER A 204 10.02 0.29 11.75
C SER A 204 8.54 0.66 11.58
N SER A 205 8.24 1.92 11.85
CA SER A 205 6.97 2.62 11.63
C SER A 205 7.28 4.10 11.74
N LYS A 206 6.63 4.95 10.94
CA LYS A 206 6.88 6.39 10.87
C LYS A 206 5.72 7.09 10.17
N ASP A 207 5.41 8.33 10.53
CA ASP A 207 4.47 9.20 9.82
C ASP A 207 3.08 8.57 9.56
N GLY A 208 2.57 7.80 10.53
CA GLY A 208 1.28 7.10 10.43
C GLY A 208 1.32 5.76 9.68
N TRP A 209 2.47 5.33 9.17
CA TRP A 209 2.61 4.09 8.40
C TRP A 209 2.93 2.89 9.28
N PHE A 210 2.24 1.77 9.04
CA PHE A 210 2.67 0.46 9.52
C PHE A 210 3.51 -0.27 8.48
N LYS A 211 4.56 -0.95 8.95
CA LYS A 211 5.17 -2.04 8.20
C LYS A 211 4.21 -3.23 8.24
N ILE A 212 3.75 -3.68 7.07
CA ILE A 212 2.89 -4.85 6.95
C ILE A 212 3.68 -5.97 6.29
N TYR A 213 3.82 -7.09 6.96
CA TYR A 213 4.63 -8.22 6.49
C TYR A 213 3.85 -9.52 6.42
N ARG A 214 4.29 -10.41 5.53
CA ARG A 214 3.90 -11.84 5.51
C ARG A 214 4.94 -12.70 6.23
N SER A 215 4.52 -13.72 6.96
CA SER A 215 5.41 -14.60 7.74
C SER A 215 5.70 -15.94 7.04
N GLY A 216 6.82 -16.57 7.37
CA GLY A 216 7.17 -17.94 6.95
C GLY A 216 7.91 -18.03 5.62
N ASN A 217 8.44 -19.23 5.32
CA ASN A 217 9.37 -19.45 4.20
C ASN A 217 8.71 -19.89 2.89
N ASP A 218 7.39 -20.09 2.90
CA ASP A 218 6.65 -20.16 1.64
C ASP A 218 6.81 -18.82 0.92
N LEU A 219 7.31 -18.84 -0.32
CA LEU A 219 7.56 -17.64 -1.12
C LEU A 219 6.37 -17.28 -2.01
N ASP A 220 5.42 -18.20 -2.20
CA ASP A 220 4.29 -18.02 -3.11
C ASP A 220 3.17 -17.17 -2.48
N PHE A 221 2.17 -16.83 -3.29
CA PHE A 221 1.04 -16.00 -2.88
C PHE A 221 0.23 -16.67 -1.78
N LYS A 222 0.01 -15.91 -0.71
CA LYS A 222 -0.91 -16.29 0.36
C LYS A 222 -1.50 -15.07 1.06
N TRP A 223 -2.66 -15.28 1.67
CA TRP A 223 -3.28 -14.32 2.56
C TRP A 223 -2.55 -14.26 3.90
N ASN A 224 -1.75 -13.22 4.10
CA ASN A 224 -1.08 -13.01 5.37
C ASN A 224 -0.59 -11.57 5.54
N THR A 225 -1.16 -10.87 6.51
CA THR A 225 -0.66 -9.60 7.01
C THR A 225 -0.35 -9.69 8.49
N SER A 226 0.71 -9.00 8.91
CA SER A 226 1.05 -8.78 10.30
C SER A 226 1.84 -7.48 10.42
N THR A 227 1.81 -6.88 11.59
CA THR A 227 2.73 -5.79 11.98
C THR A 227 3.34 -6.09 13.34
N SER A 228 4.28 -5.25 13.80
CA SER A 228 5.06 -5.39 15.05
C SER A 228 6.01 -6.60 15.06
N ASP A 229 7.30 -6.29 14.96
CA ASP A 229 8.36 -7.30 14.89
C ASP A 229 8.45 -8.20 16.12
N ASN A 230 8.54 -9.52 15.87
CA ASN A 230 8.58 -10.58 16.89
C ASN A 230 7.37 -10.60 17.83
N ASP A 231 6.31 -9.83 17.50
CA ASP A 231 5.10 -9.73 18.28
C ASP A 231 3.92 -9.44 17.35
N ALA A 232 3.63 -10.37 16.45
CA ALA A 232 2.72 -10.17 15.33
C ALA A 232 1.31 -9.73 15.76
N HIS A 233 0.88 -8.55 15.29
CA HIS A 233 -0.47 -8.02 15.42
C HIS A 233 -1.19 -8.03 14.07
N LYS A 234 -2.49 -8.32 14.06
CA LYS A 234 -3.36 -8.22 12.88
C LYS A 234 -3.86 -6.80 12.69
N ILE A 235 -4.08 -6.40 11.45
CA ILE A 235 -4.31 -5.00 11.09
C ILE A 235 -5.81 -4.73 11.09
N TYR A 236 -6.20 -3.65 11.75
CA TYR A 236 -7.59 -3.21 11.83
C TYR A 236 -7.72 -1.72 11.54
N VAL A 237 -8.84 -1.36 10.93
CA VAL A 237 -9.22 0.02 10.60
C VAL A 237 -10.65 0.24 11.06
N THR A 238 -10.94 1.36 11.72
CA THR A 238 -12.29 1.73 12.16
C THR A 238 -12.81 2.89 11.32
N PHE A 239 -14.05 2.73 10.85
CA PHE A 239 -14.82 3.73 10.13
C PHE A 239 -16.14 3.96 10.88
N ASN A 240 -16.32 5.15 11.45
CA ASN A 240 -17.52 5.51 12.22
C ASN A 240 -18.58 6.20 11.36
N THR A 241 -18.18 6.75 10.21
CA THR A 241 -19.06 7.52 9.32
C THR A 241 -19.05 6.94 7.91
N PRO A 242 -20.21 6.73 7.26
CA PRO A 242 -20.25 6.39 5.84
C PRO A 242 -19.67 7.51 4.99
N LYS A 243 -18.60 7.22 4.24
CA LYS A 243 -17.95 8.14 3.29
C LYS A 243 -16.89 7.38 2.47
N ILE A 244 -16.29 8.09 1.52
CA ILE A 244 -15.07 7.66 0.84
C ILE A 244 -13.87 7.89 1.78
N TYR A 245 -13.11 6.83 2.04
CA TYR A 245 -11.84 6.83 2.77
C TYR A 245 -10.67 6.59 1.82
N THR A 246 -9.46 6.88 2.30
CA THR A 246 -8.23 6.74 1.54
C THR A 246 -7.35 5.67 2.16
N MET A 247 -7.08 4.61 1.40
CA MET A 247 -6.01 3.67 1.70
C MET A 247 -4.77 4.04 0.89
N GLU A 248 -3.62 4.08 1.54
CA GLU A 248 -2.34 4.29 0.87
C GLU A 248 -1.41 3.10 1.14
N VAL A 249 -0.74 2.65 0.08
CA VAL A 249 0.33 1.66 0.13
C VAL A 249 1.58 2.29 -0.45
N SER A 250 2.74 2.10 0.18
CA SER A 250 4.02 2.56 -0.37
C SER A 250 5.09 1.49 -0.29
N ALA A 251 6.07 1.60 -1.18
CA ALA A 251 7.15 0.64 -1.30
C ALA A 251 7.98 0.56 -0.02
N ARG A 252 8.31 -0.67 0.41
CA ARG A 252 9.27 -0.92 1.50
C ARG A 252 10.37 -1.86 1.04
N SER A 253 10.01 -3.12 0.77
CA SER A 253 10.97 -4.12 0.34
C SER A 253 10.89 -4.34 -1.17
N SER A 254 12.04 -4.30 -1.85
CA SER A 254 12.14 -4.76 -3.24
C SER A 254 11.80 -6.24 -3.35
N GLY A 255 11.12 -6.64 -4.41
CA GLY A 255 10.65 -8.01 -4.61
C GLY A 255 9.45 -8.44 -3.75
N HIS A 256 8.85 -7.53 -2.98
CA HIS A 256 7.56 -7.81 -2.37
C HIS A 256 6.46 -7.60 -3.42
N ALA A 257 5.64 -8.63 -3.62
CA ALA A 257 4.60 -8.67 -4.63
C ALA A 257 3.22 -8.72 -3.98
N ILE A 258 2.30 -7.89 -4.45
CA ILE A 258 0.93 -7.80 -3.94
C ILE A 258 -0.03 -8.08 -5.09
N ASP A 259 -0.89 -9.08 -4.88
CA ASP A 259 -1.90 -9.55 -5.82
C ASP A 259 -3.22 -8.82 -5.57
N LYS A 260 -3.78 -8.96 -4.36
CA LYS A 260 -5.02 -8.28 -3.97
C LYS A 260 -5.12 -8.04 -2.48
N PHE A 261 -6.07 -7.22 -2.08
CA PHE A 261 -6.38 -6.98 -0.67
C PHE A 261 -7.87 -7.05 -0.36
N ALA A 262 -8.14 -7.30 0.92
CA ALA A 262 -9.48 -7.32 1.47
C ALA A 262 -9.54 -6.46 2.74
N LEU A 263 -10.62 -5.68 2.89
CA LEU A 263 -11.07 -5.19 4.19
C LEU A 263 -12.40 -5.85 4.52
N PHE A 264 -12.52 -6.45 5.69
CA PHE A 264 -13.75 -7.13 6.08
C PHE A 264 -14.12 -6.90 7.55
N SER A 265 -15.40 -6.64 7.80
CA SER A 265 -15.97 -6.46 9.13
C SER A 265 -16.04 -7.79 9.90
N SER A 266 -16.42 -7.73 11.17
CA SER A 266 -16.62 -8.92 12.02
C SER A 266 -17.74 -9.85 11.54
N SER A 267 -18.56 -9.43 10.57
CA SER A 267 -19.57 -10.29 9.93
C SER A 267 -18.94 -11.37 9.04
N TRP A 268 -17.67 -11.23 8.69
CA TRP A 268 -16.92 -12.17 7.89
C TRP A 268 -15.83 -12.86 8.72
N THR A 269 -15.71 -14.16 8.57
CA THR A 269 -14.49 -14.85 9.00
C THR A 269 -13.37 -14.63 7.99
N MET A 270 -12.12 -14.84 8.42
CA MET A 270 -10.95 -14.82 7.53
C MET A 270 -11.17 -15.72 6.31
N ASN A 271 -11.64 -16.95 6.52
CA ASN A 271 -11.78 -17.92 5.44
C ASN A 271 -12.87 -17.53 4.43
N GLU A 272 -13.96 -16.90 4.89
CA GLU A 272 -15.03 -16.43 4.01
C GLU A 272 -14.58 -15.22 3.20
N ALA A 273 -13.99 -14.21 3.85
CA ALA A 273 -13.55 -12.97 3.20
C ALA A 273 -12.45 -13.18 2.17
N THR A 274 -11.66 -14.26 2.30
CA THR A 274 -10.53 -14.55 1.41
C THR A 274 -10.73 -15.80 0.56
N ALA A 275 -11.96 -16.29 0.42
CA ALA A 275 -12.27 -17.43 -0.45
C ALA A 275 -12.15 -17.03 -1.93
N ASP A 276 -11.73 -17.98 -2.77
CA ASP A 276 -11.58 -17.75 -4.23
C ASP A 276 -12.91 -17.43 -4.94
N SER A 277 -14.04 -17.70 -4.28
CA SER A 277 -15.39 -17.39 -4.79
C SER A 277 -15.86 -15.97 -4.51
N ILE A 278 -15.04 -15.15 -3.82
CA ILE A 278 -15.37 -13.76 -3.54
C ILE A 278 -15.06 -12.92 -4.77
N ASP A 279 -16.08 -12.25 -5.29
CA ASP A 279 -15.94 -11.28 -6.38
C ASP A 279 -15.29 -9.98 -5.88
N SER A 280 -14.58 -9.29 -6.78
CA SER A 280 -14.06 -7.96 -6.51
C SER A 280 -15.19 -6.95 -6.29
N SER A 281 -14.90 -5.94 -5.45
CA SER A 281 -15.81 -4.83 -5.18
C SER A 281 -16.22 -4.12 -6.46
N ALA A 282 -17.50 -3.74 -6.55
CA ALA A 282 -18.00 -2.91 -7.63
C ALA A 282 -17.26 -1.56 -7.66
N VAL A 283 -16.94 -1.07 -8.85
CA VAL A 283 -16.20 0.18 -9.04
C VAL A 283 -17.13 1.25 -9.62
N THR A 284 -17.08 2.44 -9.03
CA THR A 284 -17.71 3.67 -9.52
C THR A 284 -16.63 4.73 -9.74
N CYS A 285 -16.88 5.72 -10.58
CA CYS A 285 -15.90 6.77 -10.86
C CYS A 285 -16.27 8.08 -10.14
N ASN A 286 -15.29 8.83 -9.65
CA ASN A 286 -15.46 10.11 -8.98
C ASN A 286 -14.60 11.23 -9.58
#